data_AF-A4TDK9-F1
#
_entry.id   AF-A4TDK9-F1
#
_cell.length_a   1.000
_cell.length_b   1.000
_cell.length_c   1.000
_cell.angle_alpha   90.00
_cell.angle_beta   90.00
_cell.angle_gamma   90.00
#
_symmetry.space_group_name_H-M   'P 1'
#
loop_
_entity.id
_entity.type
_entity.pdbx_description
1 polymer ?
#
loop_
_entity_poly.entity_id
_entity_poly.type
_entity_poly.pdbx_seq_one_letter_code
_entity_poly.pdbx_strand_id
1 'polypeptide(L)'
;MTPLAELIADLNAFQPVVLGGYPSALVTLARAQQDGRLCIHPVMISAAGESLPSVTRRLLGAAFGCRVGNYYGSSEAVGLTFECREDRLHVNSDWYIVEPVDEHNRTVPAGQLSEGVLVTNLANRIQPIIRYQLGDRVTVDPEPCPCGSPFPTIDVVGRTDDTLTFTTPDGGQVEILPLAVATVAEEAAGVVGCQLIQRAPTALSVRLRVEPPEEQDAVWPVLKDLLAAFLSEHGATAVTIDKDDEPPALNPRSGKYRQVYVDIAETA
;
A
#
# COMPACT_ATOMS: atom_id res chain seq x y z
N MET A 1 8.00 -11.74 -11.79
CA MET A 1 8.96 -10.77 -11.21
C MET A 1 10.38 -11.28 -11.46
N THR A 2 11.35 -10.39 -11.74
CA THR A 2 12.77 -10.78 -11.86
C THR A 2 13.31 -11.28 -10.51
N PRO A 3 14.02 -12.42 -10.45
CA PRO A 3 14.65 -12.89 -9.22
C PRO A 3 15.60 -11.83 -8.62
N LEU A 4 15.63 -11.73 -7.29
CA LEU A 4 16.43 -10.70 -6.59
C LEU A 4 17.92 -10.71 -6.98
N ALA A 5 18.50 -11.90 -7.19
CA ALA A 5 19.91 -12.02 -7.56
C ALA A 5 20.20 -11.44 -8.95
N GLU A 6 19.30 -11.65 -9.90
CA GLU A 6 19.41 -11.10 -11.26
C GLU A 6 19.21 -9.58 -11.23
N LEU A 7 18.21 -9.09 -10.49
CA LEU A 7 18.00 -7.66 -10.28
C LEU A 7 19.24 -6.95 -9.69
N ILE A 8 19.89 -7.56 -8.69
CA ILE A 8 21.12 -7.01 -8.10
C ILE A 8 22.24 -6.93 -9.14
N ALA A 9 22.42 -7.98 -9.95
CA ALA A 9 23.44 -7.99 -11.00
C ALA A 9 23.18 -6.89 -12.04
N ASP A 10 21.93 -6.73 -12.47
CA ASP A 10 21.52 -5.70 -13.42
C ASP A 10 21.72 -4.30 -12.86
N LEU A 11 21.32 -4.05 -11.60
CA LEU A 11 21.50 -2.75 -10.95
C LEU A 11 22.98 -2.39 -10.80
N ASN A 12 23.84 -3.36 -10.45
CA ASN A 12 25.28 -3.16 -10.37
C ASN A 12 25.88 -2.79 -11.73
N ALA A 13 25.41 -3.39 -12.81
CA ALA A 13 25.86 -3.07 -14.17
C ALA A 13 25.31 -1.72 -14.65
N PHE A 14 24.06 -1.40 -14.32
CA PHE A 14 23.35 -0.22 -14.81
C PHE A 14 23.75 1.08 -14.09
N GLN A 15 24.02 1.03 -12.78
CA GLN A 15 24.33 2.20 -11.95
C GLN A 15 23.26 3.32 -12.06
N PRO A 16 22.05 3.10 -11.54
CA PRO A 16 20.95 4.06 -11.69
C PRO A 16 21.25 5.39 -10.98
N VAL A 17 20.90 6.49 -11.63
CA VAL A 17 20.93 7.84 -11.02
C VAL A 17 19.81 7.99 -9.98
N VAL A 18 18.62 7.47 -10.27
CA VAL A 18 17.49 7.43 -9.34
C VAL A 18 17.02 6.00 -9.19
N LEU A 19 16.85 5.54 -7.96
CA LEU A 19 16.27 4.24 -7.67
C LEU A 19 14.85 4.44 -7.13
N GLY A 20 13.86 4.00 -7.91
CA GLY A 20 12.45 4.09 -7.56
C GLY A 20 11.87 2.74 -7.14
N GLY A 21 10.93 2.73 -6.19
CA GLY A 21 10.19 1.51 -5.84
C GLY A 21 9.37 1.61 -4.56
N TYR A 22 8.76 0.49 -4.19
CA TYR A 22 8.06 0.35 -2.91
C TYR A 22 9.07 0.39 -1.75
N PRO A 23 8.76 1.09 -0.63
CA PRO A 23 9.58 1.08 0.57
C PRO A 23 10.07 -0.31 1.00
N SER A 24 9.20 -1.32 1.00
CA SER A 24 9.55 -2.72 1.32
C SER A 24 10.64 -3.33 0.42
N ALA A 25 10.49 -3.18 -0.89
CA ALA A 25 11.47 -3.65 -1.87
C ALA A 25 12.80 -2.89 -1.76
N LEU A 26 12.73 -1.58 -1.54
CA LEU A 26 13.90 -0.74 -1.33
C LEU A 26 14.68 -1.15 -0.07
N VAL A 27 14.00 -1.57 1.01
CA VAL A 27 14.65 -2.11 2.22
C VAL A 27 15.41 -3.39 1.90
N THR A 28 14.85 -4.27 1.06
CA THR A 28 15.53 -5.50 0.62
C THR A 28 16.82 -5.18 -0.15
N LEU A 29 16.78 -4.18 -1.05
CA LEU A 29 17.96 -3.71 -1.76
C LEU A 29 18.96 -2.99 -0.84
N ALA A 30 18.49 -2.22 0.14
CA ALA A 30 19.34 -1.56 1.14
C ALA A 30 20.13 -2.57 1.98
N ARG A 31 19.51 -3.70 2.37
CA ARG A 31 20.22 -4.80 3.04
C ARG A 31 21.30 -5.39 2.13
N ALA A 32 20.98 -5.62 0.85
CA ALA A 32 21.98 -6.10 -0.11
C ALA A 32 23.14 -5.11 -0.32
N GLN A 33 22.87 -3.79 -0.26
CA GLN A 33 23.89 -2.75 -0.32
C GLN A 33 24.80 -2.78 0.91
N GLN A 34 24.22 -2.94 2.11
CA GLN A 34 24.96 -3.06 3.37
C GLN A 34 25.81 -4.34 3.43
N ASP A 35 25.32 -5.43 2.86
CA ASP A 35 26.04 -6.71 2.74
C ASP A 35 27.14 -6.68 1.67
N GLY A 36 27.22 -5.61 0.86
CA GLY A 36 28.16 -5.48 -0.27
C GLY A 36 27.80 -6.33 -1.49
N ARG A 37 26.61 -6.93 -1.55
CA ARG A 37 26.10 -7.65 -2.73
C ARG A 37 25.61 -6.69 -3.81
N LEU A 38 24.98 -5.59 -3.39
CA LEU A 38 24.62 -4.46 -4.24
C LEU A 38 25.63 -3.33 -4.02
N CYS A 39 26.04 -2.67 -5.10
CA CYS A 39 27.08 -1.65 -5.14
C CYS A 39 26.66 -0.53 -6.09
N ILE A 40 25.61 0.21 -5.72
CA ILE A 40 25.10 1.35 -6.49
C ILE A 40 25.21 2.67 -5.73
N HIS A 41 25.20 3.79 -6.46
CA HIS A 41 25.32 5.14 -5.90
C HIS A 41 24.28 6.10 -6.49
N PRO A 42 22.96 5.88 -6.27
CA PRO A 42 21.95 6.79 -6.74
C PRO A 42 22.05 8.14 -6.04
N VAL A 43 21.69 9.22 -6.76
CA VAL A 43 21.60 10.57 -6.16
C VAL A 43 20.30 10.77 -5.40
N MET A 44 19.31 9.91 -5.63
CA MET A 44 18.01 9.96 -4.98
C MET A 44 17.33 8.59 -4.95
N ILE A 45 16.66 8.28 -3.84
CA ILE A 45 15.66 7.22 -3.75
C ILE A 45 14.27 7.84 -3.93
N SER A 46 13.43 7.24 -4.77
CA SER A 46 12.04 7.65 -4.94
C SER A 46 11.11 6.55 -4.44
N ALA A 47 10.52 6.75 -3.27
CA ALA A 47 9.61 5.81 -2.65
C ALA A 47 8.15 6.19 -2.93
N ALA A 48 7.34 5.21 -3.30
CA ALA A 48 5.91 5.39 -3.57
C ALA A 48 5.14 4.09 -3.32
N GLY A 49 3.82 4.18 -3.20
CA GLY A 49 2.91 3.02 -3.19
C GLY A 49 2.76 2.30 -1.85
N GLU A 50 3.59 2.62 -0.85
CA GLU A 50 3.40 2.21 0.55
C GLU A 50 3.73 3.39 1.48
N SER A 51 3.34 3.27 2.75
CA SER A 51 3.78 4.19 3.79
C SER A 51 5.30 4.18 3.92
N LEU A 52 5.92 5.35 4.08
CA LEU A 52 7.35 5.50 4.35
C LEU A 52 7.58 6.03 5.77
N PRO A 53 7.61 5.16 6.80
CA PRO A 53 7.96 5.55 8.16
C PRO A 53 9.33 6.21 8.24
N SER A 54 9.52 7.09 9.22
CA SER A 54 10.80 7.81 9.42
C SER A 54 11.98 6.86 9.64
N VAL A 55 11.75 5.69 10.27
CA VAL A 55 12.78 4.65 10.46
C VAL A 55 13.22 4.05 9.12
N THR A 56 12.27 3.72 8.25
CA THR A 56 12.53 3.19 6.91
C THR A 56 13.27 4.23 6.07
N ARG A 57 12.82 5.49 6.10
CA ARG A 57 13.50 6.60 5.41
C ARG A 57 14.96 6.73 5.84
N ARG A 58 15.24 6.70 7.15
CA ARG A 58 16.62 6.77 7.68
C ARG A 58 17.47 5.59 7.25
N LEU A 59 16.92 4.38 7.28
CA LEU A 59 17.62 3.17 6.83
C LEU A 59 18.02 3.29 5.36
N LEU A 60 17.08 3.67 4.48
CA LEU A 60 17.33 3.83 3.05
C LEU A 60 18.38 4.93 2.78
N GLY A 61 18.23 6.09 3.44
CA GLY A 61 19.18 7.19 3.30
C GLY A 61 20.59 6.83 3.76
N ALA A 62 20.72 6.07 4.85
CA ALA A 62 22.01 5.59 5.34
C ALA A 62 22.64 4.53 4.42
N ALA A 63 21.85 3.60 3.89
CA ALA A 63 22.36 2.53 3.01
C ALA A 63 22.87 3.06 1.68
N PHE A 64 22.16 4.01 1.06
CA PHE A 64 22.50 4.54 -0.26
C PHE A 64 23.23 5.88 -0.24
N GLY A 65 23.34 6.54 0.91
CA GLY A 65 24.06 7.81 1.06
C GLY A 65 23.41 9.00 0.34
N CYS A 66 22.10 8.95 0.11
CA CYS A 66 21.37 9.98 -0.64
C CYS A 66 20.02 10.32 -0.01
N ARG A 67 19.35 11.34 -0.57
CA ARG A 67 18.02 11.74 -0.12
C ARG A 67 16.98 10.72 -0.57
N VAL A 68 16.05 10.42 0.33
CA VAL A 68 14.88 9.61 0.05
C VAL A 68 13.70 10.55 -0.11
N GLY A 69 13.11 10.59 -1.29
CA GLY A 69 11.88 11.30 -1.57
C GLY A 69 10.67 10.39 -1.42
N ASN A 70 9.57 10.95 -0.92
CA ASN A 70 8.27 10.29 -0.86
C ASN A 70 7.30 10.88 -1.88
N TYR A 71 6.37 10.05 -2.33
CA TYR A 71 5.28 10.45 -3.20
C TYR A 71 4.00 9.74 -2.80
N TYR A 72 2.93 10.52 -2.60
CA TYR A 72 1.57 10.02 -2.42
C TYR A 72 0.71 10.29 -3.65
N GLY A 73 -0.01 9.26 -4.09
CA GLY A 73 -1.02 9.31 -5.14
C GLY A 73 -1.55 7.92 -5.45
N SER A 74 -2.33 7.81 -6.52
CA SER A 74 -2.91 6.55 -6.96
C SER A 74 -2.84 6.43 -8.49
N SER A 75 -3.23 5.29 -9.05
CA SER A 75 -3.33 5.11 -10.50
C SER A 75 -4.33 6.10 -11.14
N GLU A 76 -5.36 6.50 -10.40
CA GLU A 76 -6.38 7.47 -10.80
C GLU A 76 -5.90 8.93 -10.57
N ALA A 77 -4.98 9.14 -9.62
CA ALA A 77 -4.43 10.43 -9.24
C ALA A 77 -2.89 10.45 -9.33
N VAL A 78 -2.37 10.28 -10.55
CA VAL A 78 -0.93 10.31 -10.81
C VAL A 78 -0.40 11.75 -10.73
N GLY A 79 0.70 11.96 -10.01
CA GLY A 79 1.18 13.29 -9.66
C GLY A 79 0.33 14.00 -8.61
N LEU A 80 -0.38 13.30 -7.73
CA LEU A 80 -1.23 13.95 -6.72
C LEU A 80 -0.42 14.86 -5.77
N THR A 81 0.75 14.40 -5.34
CA THR A 81 1.62 15.16 -4.45
C THR A 81 3.07 15.23 -4.92
N PHE A 82 3.85 16.13 -4.31
CA PHE A 82 5.30 16.08 -4.31
C PHE A 82 5.83 16.40 -2.91
N GLU A 83 6.97 15.81 -2.55
CA GLU A 83 7.63 16.11 -1.28
C GLU A 83 8.59 17.32 -1.42
N CYS A 84 8.47 18.30 -0.54
CA CYS A 84 9.36 19.46 -0.52
C CYS A 84 10.62 19.22 0.33
N ARG A 85 11.51 20.22 0.44
CA ARG A 85 12.74 20.14 1.25
C ARG A 85 12.53 19.99 2.76
N GLU A 86 11.31 20.24 3.23
CA GLU A 86 10.90 20.11 4.64
C GLU A 86 10.23 18.75 4.91
N ASP A 87 10.37 17.80 3.96
CA ASP A 87 9.77 16.47 3.99
C ASP A 87 8.23 16.45 4.13
N ARG A 88 7.56 17.51 3.67
CA ARG A 88 6.09 17.60 3.59
C ARG A 88 5.57 17.31 2.20
N LEU A 89 4.45 16.60 2.11
CA LEU A 89 3.77 16.29 0.85
C LEU A 89 2.83 17.43 0.47
N HIS A 90 3.23 18.23 -0.52
CA HIS A 90 2.36 19.23 -1.13
C HIS A 90 1.41 18.58 -2.11
N VAL A 91 0.13 18.96 -2.06
CA VAL A 91 -0.86 18.57 -3.07
C VAL A 91 -0.69 19.46 -4.30
N ASN A 92 -0.65 18.89 -5.50
CA ASN A 92 -0.73 19.64 -6.75
C ASN A 92 -2.16 20.15 -6.96
N SER A 93 -2.56 21.12 -6.13
CA SER A 93 -3.94 21.62 -6.00
C SER A 93 -4.44 22.41 -7.22
N ASP A 94 -3.55 22.71 -8.16
CA ASP A 94 -3.84 23.23 -9.48
C ASP A 94 -4.35 22.14 -10.44
N TRP A 95 -4.01 20.87 -10.20
CA TRP A 95 -4.45 19.72 -11.00
C TRP A 95 -5.51 18.88 -10.29
N TYR A 96 -5.53 18.93 -8.95
CA TYR A 96 -6.38 18.07 -8.13
C TYR A 96 -7.17 18.88 -7.11
N ILE A 97 -8.45 18.55 -6.95
CA ILE A 97 -9.21 18.91 -5.75
C ILE A 97 -9.12 17.72 -4.81
N VAL A 98 -8.55 17.94 -3.63
CA VAL A 98 -8.45 16.94 -2.56
C VAL A 98 -9.36 17.37 -1.42
N GLU A 99 -10.34 16.53 -1.08
CA GLU A 99 -11.30 16.75 -0.01
C GLU A 99 -11.11 15.67 1.05
N PRO A 100 -10.38 15.95 2.15
CA PRO A 100 -10.41 15.10 3.34
C PRO A 100 -11.81 15.18 3.96
N VAL A 101 -12.48 14.04 4.16
CA VAL A 101 -13.89 13.97 4.60
C VAL A 101 -14.12 13.07 5.82
N ASP A 102 -15.22 13.30 6.52
CA ASP A 102 -15.75 12.42 7.56
C ASP A 102 -16.52 11.21 6.98
N GLU A 103 -17.08 10.37 7.86
CA GLU A 103 -17.91 9.20 7.51
C GLU A 103 -19.20 9.54 6.74
N HIS A 104 -19.56 10.82 6.64
CA HIS A 104 -20.72 11.33 5.91
C HIS A 104 -20.31 12.11 4.65
N ASN A 105 -19.07 11.97 4.20
CA ASN A 105 -18.52 12.65 3.02
C ASN A 105 -18.53 14.19 3.12
N ARG A 106 -18.46 14.73 4.34
CA ARG A 106 -18.33 16.18 4.60
C ARG A 106 -16.90 16.52 4.89
N THR A 107 -16.40 17.62 4.32
CA THR A 107 -15.01 18.04 4.50
C THR A 107 -14.68 18.30 5.98
N VAL A 108 -13.54 17.79 6.44
CA VAL A 108 -13.02 18.08 7.78
C VAL A 108 -12.10 19.30 7.78
N PRO A 109 -12.01 20.07 8.88
CA PRO A 109 -11.06 21.17 9.02
C PRO A 109 -9.59 20.73 8.92
N ALA A 110 -8.71 21.65 8.56
CA ALA A 110 -7.26 21.43 8.66
C ALA A 110 -6.84 21.10 10.11
N GLY A 111 -5.84 20.24 10.26
CA GLY A 111 -5.40 19.68 11.53
C GLY A 111 -6.25 18.52 12.05
N GLN A 112 -7.40 18.23 11.44
CA GLN A 112 -8.22 17.07 11.77
C GLN A 112 -7.92 15.91 10.81
N LEU A 113 -7.66 14.72 11.38
CA LEU A 113 -7.54 13.49 10.60
C LEU A 113 -8.89 13.15 9.97
N SER A 114 -8.89 12.98 8.65
CA SER A 114 -10.07 12.56 7.90
C SER A 114 -10.39 11.08 8.08
N GLU A 115 -11.63 10.71 7.75
CA GLU A 115 -12.01 9.32 7.55
C GLU A 115 -11.80 8.88 6.09
N GLY A 116 -12.00 9.75 5.10
CA GLY A 116 -11.67 9.40 3.71
C GLY A 116 -11.08 10.58 2.97
N VAL A 117 -10.62 10.33 1.74
CA VAL A 117 -10.18 11.38 0.83
C VAL A 117 -10.94 11.25 -0.47
N LEU A 118 -11.65 12.31 -0.86
CA LEU A 118 -12.24 12.40 -2.19
C LEU A 118 -11.30 13.20 -3.10
N VAL A 119 -11.07 12.70 -4.30
CA VAL A 119 -10.19 13.32 -5.29
C VAL A 119 -10.93 13.59 -6.58
N THR A 120 -10.76 14.81 -7.10
CA THR A 120 -11.20 15.19 -8.45
C THR A 120 -9.97 15.56 -9.27
N ASN A 121 -9.80 14.93 -10.43
CA ASN A 121 -8.71 15.24 -11.36
C ASN A 121 -9.18 16.26 -12.40
N LEU A 122 -8.57 17.45 -12.37
CA LEU A 122 -8.89 18.56 -13.27
C LEU A 122 -8.05 18.55 -14.56
N ALA A 123 -6.95 17.80 -14.56
CA ALA A 123 -5.99 17.76 -15.65
C ALA A 123 -6.23 16.61 -16.64
N ASN A 124 -6.66 15.44 -16.15
CA ASN A 124 -6.92 14.27 -16.99
C ASN A 124 -8.31 14.33 -17.65
N ARG A 125 -8.32 14.64 -18.95
CA ARG A 125 -9.55 14.71 -19.77
C ARG A 125 -9.95 13.38 -20.41
N ILE A 126 -9.10 12.37 -20.36
CA ILE A 126 -9.36 11.05 -20.97
C ILE A 126 -10.19 10.21 -20.00
N GLN A 127 -9.82 10.23 -18.73
CA GLN A 127 -10.54 9.55 -17.65
C GLN A 127 -10.84 10.57 -16.54
N PRO A 128 -11.89 11.40 -16.70
CA PRO A 128 -12.26 12.36 -15.68
C PRO A 128 -12.81 11.63 -14.45
N ILE A 129 -12.14 11.79 -13.32
CA ILE A 129 -12.63 11.34 -12.03
C ILE A 129 -13.11 12.54 -11.22
N ILE A 130 -14.31 12.42 -10.64
CA ILE A 130 -14.94 13.47 -9.85
C ILE A 130 -15.33 12.87 -8.51
N ARG A 131 -14.77 13.44 -7.43
CA ARG A 131 -14.95 12.98 -6.04
C ARG A 131 -14.76 11.47 -5.87
N TYR A 132 -13.74 10.91 -6.52
CA TYR A 132 -13.35 9.52 -6.36
C TYR A 132 -12.78 9.28 -4.96
N GLN A 133 -13.29 8.27 -4.26
CA GLN A 133 -12.89 7.99 -2.89
C GLN A 133 -11.63 7.13 -2.84
N LEU A 134 -10.55 7.72 -2.33
CA LEU A 134 -9.36 6.97 -1.94
C LEU A 134 -9.58 6.32 -0.58
N GLY A 135 -8.95 5.16 -0.38
CA GLY A 135 -9.02 4.38 0.87
C GLY A 135 -8.09 4.87 1.99
N ASP A 136 -7.40 5.99 1.78
CA ASP A 136 -6.45 6.56 2.73
C ASP A 136 -7.12 7.60 3.64
N ARG A 137 -6.42 7.94 4.73
CA ARG A 137 -6.78 9.06 5.61
C ARG A 137 -5.67 10.09 5.56
N VAL A 138 -6.05 11.36 5.57
CA VAL A 138 -5.08 12.44 5.58
C VAL A 138 -5.44 13.51 6.59
N THR A 139 -4.43 14.20 7.07
CA THR A 139 -4.57 15.46 7.79
C THR A 139 -4.00 16.55 6.91
N VAL A 140 -4.76 17.62 6.66
CA VAL A 140 -4.22 18.83 6.01
C VAL A 140 -3.52 19.67 7.06
N ASP A 141 -2.31 20.12 6.78
CA ASP A 141 -1.62 21.04 7.67
C ASP A 141 -2.37 22.38 7.76
N PRO A 142 -2.63 22.91 8.97
CA PRO A 142 -3.29 24.19 9.14
C PRO A 142 -2.39 25.38 8.76
N GLU A 143 -1.07 25.18 8.82
CA GLU A 143 -0.08 26.24 8.62
C GLU A 143 0.64 26.10 7.27
N PRO A 144 0.96 27.22 6.60
CA PRO A 144 1.78 27.21 5.40
C PRO A 144 3.12 26.50 5.61
N CYS A 145 3.60 25.82 4.57
CA CYS A 145 4.90 25.16 4.64
C CYS A 145 6.05 26.19 4.61
N PRO A 146 7.08 26.06 5.47
CA PRO A 146 8.25 26.94 5.44
C PRO A 146 9.12 26.80 4.18
N CYS A 147 8.82 25.84 3.29
CA CYS A 147 9.49 25.73 2.00
C CYS A 147 9.16 26.89 1.03
N GLY A 148 8.07 27.62 1.28
CA GLY A 148 7.61 28.75 0.47
C GLY A 148 6.65 28.40 -0.67
N SER A 149 6.32 27.12 -0.86
CA SER A 149 5.28 26.70 -1.80
C SER A 149 3.89 27.16 -1.32
N PRO A 150 3.04 27.67 -2.21
CA PRO A 150 1.68 28.09 -1.87
C PRO A 150 0.70 26.91 -1.75
N PHE A 151 1.12 25.71 -2.16
CA PHE A 151 0.24 24.54 -2.16
C PHE A 151 0.05 23.96 -0.76
N PRO A 152 -1.16 23.45 -0.42
CA PRO A 152 -1.40 22.85 0.88
C PRO A 152 -0.57 21.58 1.06
N THR A 153 -0.19 21.30 2.30
CA THR A 153 0.50 20.06 2.66
C THR A 153 -0.43 19.10 3.39
N ILE A 154 -0.20 17.81 3.17
CA ILE A 154 -0.94 16.73 3.82
C ILE A 154 0.00 15.73 4.47
N ASP A 155 -0.42 15.22 5.62
CA ASP A 155 0.14 14.01 6.22
C ASP A 155 -0.77 12.82 5.90
N VAL A 156 -0.18 11.76 5.37
CA VAL A 156 -0.92 10.58 4.92
C VAL A 156 -0.81 9.48 5.97
N VAL A 157 -1.94 9.15 6.57
CA VAL A 157 -2.15 7.91 7.30
C VAL A 157 -2.74 6.97 6.27
N GLY A 158 -1.89 6.19 5.58
CA GLY A 158 -2.25 5.40 4.39
C GLY A 158 -3.44 4.45 4.59
N ARG A 159 -3.71 3.58 3.61
CA ARG A 159 -4.82 2.62 3.71
C ARG A 159 -4.88 1.97 5.08
N THR A 160 -6.08 1.90 5.64
CA THR A 160 -6.33 1.22 6.92
C THR A 160 -6.19 -0.30 6.81
N ASP A 161 -5.56 -0.83 5.76
CA ASP A 161 -5.36 -2.26 5.62
C ASP A 161 -4.19 -2.69 6.51
N ASP A 162 -4.35 -3.82 7.21
CA ASP A 162 -3.34 -4.30 8.16
C ASP A 162 -2.34 -5.21 7.47
N THR A 163 -1.04 -5.03 7.76
CA THR A 163 -0.03 -6.06 7.49
C THR A 163 -0.43 -7.33 8.23
N LEU A 164 -0.52 -8.45 7.50
CA LEU A 164 -0.85 -9.73 8.10
C LEU A 164 0.41 -10.36 8.67
N THR A 165 0.36 -10.89 9.89
CA THR A 165 1.51 -11.52 10.55
C THR A 165 1.20 -12.98 10.84
N PHE A 166 1.78 -13.89 10.08
CA PHE A 166 1.53 -15.33 10.23
C PHE A 166 2.67 -16.04 10.98
N THR A 167 2.33 -17.05 11.77
CA THR A 167 3.29 -17.94 12.43
C THR A 167 3.78 -19.00 11.46
N THR A 168 5.08 -19.16 11.35
CA THR A 168 5.73 -20.18 10.51
C THR A 168 5.84 -21.51 11.29
N PRO A 169 6.01 -22.67 10.61
CA PRO A 169 6.06 -23.97 11.28
C PRO A 169 7.18 -24.14 12.32
N ASP A 170 8.27 -23.39 12.17
CA ASP A 170 9.42 -23.35 13.07
C ASP A 170 9.24 -22.39 14.26
N GLY A 171 8.06 -21.77 14.41
CA GLY A 171 7.73 -20.84 15.48
C GLY A 171 8.18 -19.40 15.24
N GLY A 172 8.70 -19.11 14.05
CA GLY A 172 8.96 -17.75 13.58
C GLY A 172 7.68 -17.00 13.17
N GLN A 173 7.88 -15.80 12.65
CA GLN A 173 6.82 -14.97 12.08
C GLN A 173 7.22 -14.48 10.70
N VAL A 174 6.24 -14.37 9.81
CA VAL A 174 6.35 -13.70 8.53
C VAL A 174 5.29 -12.62 8.42
N GLU A 175 5.71 -11.46 7.95
CA GLU A 175 4.84 -10.33 7.63
C GLU A 175 4.50 -10.34 6.14
N ILE A 176 3.21 -10.27 5.85
CA ILE A 176 2.67 -10.22 4.49
C ILE A 176 2.04 -8.85 4.28
N LEU A 177 2.59 -8.11 3.32
CA LEU A 177 2.15 -6.76 3.02
C LEU A 177 0.76 -6.80 2.35
N PRO A 178 -0.16 -5.89 2.73
CA PRO A 178 -1.52 -5.85 2.19
C PRO A 178 -1.57 -5.84 0.67
N LEU A 179 -0.78 -4.96 0.04
CA LEU A 179 -0.78 -4.79 -1.41
C LEU A 179 -0.32 -6.07 -2.12
N ALA A 180 0.69 -6.76 -1.59
CA ALA A 180 1.25 -7.95 -2.22
C ALA A 180 0.21 -9.09 -2.26
N VAL A 181 -0.44 -9.36 -1.14
CA VAL A 181 -1.47 -10.42 -1.07
C VAL A 181 -2.78 -10.03 -1.76
N ALA A 182 -3.16 -8.74 -1.71
CA ALA A 182 -4.31 -8.23 -2.44
C ALA A 182 -4.14 -8.37 -3.95
N THR A 183 -2.94 -8.08 -4.48
CA THR A 183 -2.63 -8.22 -5.91
C THR A 183 -2.83 -9.66 -6.39
N VAL A 184 -2.35 -10.65 -5.62
CA VAL A 184 -2.57 -12.08 -5.93
C VAL A 184 -4.06 -12.42 -6.02
N ALA A 185 -4.87 -11.85 -5.12
CA ALA A 185 -6.30 -12.07 -5.13
C ALA A 185 -7.01 -11.39 -6.32
N GLU A 186 -6.57 -10.19 -6.71
CA GLU A 186 -7.13 -9.42 -7.84
C GLU A 186 -6.75 -9.99 -9.21
N GLU A 187 -5.59 -10.65 -9.33
CA GLU A 187 -5.14 -11.30 -10.58
C GLU A 187 -5.90 -12.60 -10.87
N ALA A 188 -6.63 -13.16 -9.89
CA ALA A 188 -7.44 -14.34 -10.09
C ALA A 188 -8.64 -14.04 -11.02
N ALA A 189 -8.72 -14.75 -12.15
CA ALA A 189 -9.78 -14.55 -13.13
C ALA A 189 -11.18 -14.73 -12.51
N GLY A 190 -12.09 -13.80 -12.81
CA GLY A 190 -13.47 -13.81 -12.32
C GLY A 190 -13.66 -13.12 -10.97
N VAL A 191 -12.59 -12.75 -10.26
CA VAL A 191 -12.67 -11.96 -9.02
C VAL A 191 -12.96 -10.49 -9.37
N VAL A 192 -14.06 -9.95 -8.82
CA VAL A 192 -14.40 -8.52 -8.93
C VAL A 192 -14.35 -7.79 -7.58
N GLY A 193 -14.22 -8.53 -6.48
CA GLY A 193 -13.98 -7.98 -5.15
C GLY A 193 -13.55 -9.05 -4.18
N CYS A 194 -12.62 -8.71 -3.29
CA CYS A 194 -12.07 -9.64 -2.30
C CYS A 194 -11.77 -8.91 -0.98
N GLN A 195 -12.01 -9.55 0.16
CA GLN A 195 -11.41 -9.16 1.44
C GLN A 195 -10.63 -10.33 2.03
N LEU A 196 -9.43 -10.04 2.52
CA LEU A 196 -8.49 -10.98 3.11
C LEU A 196 -8.37 -10.68 4.60
N ILE A 197 -8.86 -11.58 5.45
CA ILE A 197 -9.06 -11.34 6.87
C ILE A 197 -8.24 -12.33 7.67
N GLN A 198 -7.24 -11.86 8.40
CA GLN A 198 -6.54 -12.74 9.33
C GLN A 198 -7.39 -12.98 10.56
N ARG A 199 -7.81 -14.23 10.76
CA ARG A 199 -8.65 -14.66 11.89
C ARG A 199 -7.85 -15.29 13.03
N ALA A 200 -6.65 -15.79 12.73
CA ALA A 200 -5.72 -16.36 13.70
C ALA A 200 -4.27 -16.26 13.18
N PRO A 201 -3.24 -16.53 14.01
CA PRO A 201 -1.84 -16.55 13.57
C PRO A 201 -1.54 -17.53 12.42
N THR A 202 -2.42 -18.49 12.16
CA THR A 202 -2.30 -19.48 11.06
C THR A 202 -3.61 -19.63 10.28
N ALA A 203 -4.47 -18.60 10.24
CA ALA A 203 -5.74 -18.66 9.51
C ALA A 203 -6.04 -17.35 8.75
N LEU A 204 -6.32 -17.50 7.46
CA LEU A 204 -6.77 -16.47 6.54
C LEU A 204 -8.18 -16.80 6.06
N SER A 205 -9.12 -15.89 6.30
CA SER A 205 -10.50 -15.97 5.84
C SER A 205 -10.67 -15.03 4.64
N VAL A 206 -11.35 -15.51 3.59
CA VAL A 206 -11.48 -14.78 2.33
C VAL A 206 -12.94 -14.56 2.01
N ARG A 207 -13.37 -13.29 1.99
CA ARG A 207 -14.67 -12.88 1.44
C ARG A 207 -14.51 -12.62 -0.04
N LEU A 208 -15.37 -13.21 -0.85
CA LEU A 208 -15.21 -13.20 -2.30
C LEU A 208 -16.47 -12.66 -2.99
N ARG A 209 -16.26 -11.82 -4.01
CA ARG A 209 -17.27 -11.39 -4.99
C ARG A 209 -16.75 -11.70 -6.38
N VAL A 210 -17.55 -12.40 -7.17
CA VAL A 210 -17.25 -12.75 -8.57
C VAL A 210 -18.36 -12.26 -9.48
N GLU A 211 -18.05 -12.09 -10.76
CA GLU A 211 -19.03 -11.77 -11.80
C GLU A 211 -18.76 -12.67 -13.03
N PRO A 212 -19.72 -13.52 -13.44
CA PRO A 212 -21.07 -13.67 -12.89
C PRO A 212 -21.10 -14.49 -11.57
N PRO A 213 -22.07 -14.26 -10.66
CA PRO A 213 -22.09 -14.87 -9.31
C PRO A 213 -22.06 -16.41 -9.29
N GLU A 214 -22.63 -17.07 -10.29
CA GLU A 214 -22.65 -18.53 -10.43
C GLU A 214 -21.27 -19.17 -10.61
N GLU A 215 -20.24 -18.39 -10.98
CA GLU A 215 -18.88 -18.88 -11.14
C GLU A 215 -18.10 -18.97 -9.81
N GLN A 216 -18.70 -18.58 -8.68
CA GLN A 216 -17.98 -18.48 -7.41
C GLN A 216 -17.35 -19.81 -6.97
N ASP A 217 -18.04 -20.93 -7.19
CA ASP A 217 -17.53 -22.26 -6.84
C ASP A 217 -16.43 -22.75 -7.80
N ALA A 218 -16.34 -22.18 -9.00
CA ALA A 218 -15.25 -22.43 -9.94
C ALA A 218 -14.04 -21.52 -9.66
N VAL A 219 -14.27 -20.26 -9.28
CA VAL A 219 -13.22 -19.27 -8.99
C VAL A 219 -12.54 -19.54 -7.66
N TRP A 220 -13.28 -19.95 -6.63
CA TRP A 220 -12.75 -20.12 -5.28
C TRP A 220 -11.54 -21.07 -5.19
N PRO A 221 -11.57 -22.30 -5.74
CA PRO A 221 -10.41 -23.20 -5.70
C PRO A 221 -9.16 -22.57 -6.32
N VAL A 222 -9.32 -21.86 -7.45
CA VAL A 222 -8.21 -21.20 -8.15
C VAL A 222 -7.61 -20.09 -7.28
N LEU A 223 -8.44 -19.22 -6.72
CA LEU A 223 -7.99 -18.16 -5.82
C LEU A 223 -7.29 -18.72 -4.58
N LYS A 224 -7.84 -19.78 -3.98
CA LYS A 224 -7.27 -20.45 -2.81
C LYS A 224 -5.87 -20.99 -3.13
N ASP A 225 -5.70 -21.64 -4.28
CA ASP A 225 -4.41 -22.20 -4.70
C ASP A 225 -3.36 -21.10 -4.95
N LEU A 226 -3.76 -19.99 -5.58
CA LEU A 226 -2.87 -18.83 -5.80
C LEU A 226 -2.41 -18.20 -4.48
N LEU A 227 -3.34 -17.97 -3.55
CA LEU A 227 -3.01 -17.45 -2.21
C LEU A 227 -2.13 -18.42 -1.43
N ALA A 228 -2.41 -19.72 -1.49
CA ALA A 228 -1.60 -20.75 -0.83
C ALA A 228 -0.18 -20.80 -1.39
N ALA A 229 -0.02 -20.73 -2.72
CA ALA A 229 1.29 -20.69 -3.36
C ALA A 229 2.08 -19.45 -2.93
N PHE A 230 1.45 -18.27 -3.00
CA PHE A 230 2.07 -17.02 -2.56
C PHE A 230 2.50 -17.06 -1.09
N LEU A 231 1.62 -17.51 -0.18
CA LEU A 231 1.95 -17.62 1.24
C LEU A 231 3.07 -18.64 1.49
N SER A 232 3.08 -19.76 0.75
CA SER A 232 4.15 -20.76 0.82
C SER A 232 5.50 -20.20 0.38
N GLU A 233 5.55 -19.40 -0.69
CA GLU A 233 6.77 -18.73 -1.15
C GLU A 233 7.35 -17.77 -0.10
N HIS A 234 6.49 -17.22 0.76
CA HIS A 234 6.89 -16.35 1.87
C HIS A 234 7.12 -17.11 3.19
N GLY A 235 7.01 -18.45 3.21
CA GLY A 235 7.24 -19.29 4.39
C GLY A 235 6.04 -19.46 5.32
N ALA A 236 4.87 -18.90 4.98
CA ALA A 236 3.62 -19.04 5.72
C ALA A 236 2.87 -20.36 5.39
N THR A 237 3.59 -21.49 5.37
CA THR A 237 3.04 -22.79 4.91
C THR A 237 2.02 -23.43 5.86
N ALA A 238 1.95 -22.96 7.10
CA ALA A 238 1.00 -23.44 8.11
C ALA A 238 -0.37 -22.73 8.03
N VAL A 239 -0.52 -21.73 7.15
CA VAL A 239 -1.74 -20.93 7.07
C VAL A 239 -2.86 -21.72 6.40
N THR A 240 -3.97 -21.85 7.11
CA THR A 240 -5.24 -22.33 6.57
C THR A 240 -5.96 -21.20 5.85
N ILE A 241 -6.53 -21.49 4.68
CA ILE A 241 -7.24 -20.51 3.84
C ILE A 241 -8.67 -21.00 3.63
N ASP A 242 -9.63 -20.25 4.16
CA ASP A 242 -11.05 -20.62 4.16
C ASP A 242 -11.91 -19.53 3.49
N LYS A 243 -12.96 -19.97 2.79
CA LYS A 243 -13.96 -19.07 2.20
C LYS A 243 -14.87 -18.60 3.33
N ASP A 244 -15.03 -17.29 3.45
CA ASP A 244 -16.10 -16.70 4.26
C ASP A 244 -17.37 -16.69 3.40
N ASP A 245 -18.49 -17.13 3.97
CA ASP A 245 -19.78 -17.14 3.27
C ASP A 245 -20.35 -15.71 3.11
N GLU A 246 -19.83 -14.74 3.88
CA GLU A 246 -20.20 -13.34 3.73
C GLU A 246 -19.51 -12.69 2.51
N PRO A 247 -20.22 -11.84 1.75
CA PRO A 247 -19.60 -11.09 0.67
C PRO A 247 -18.69 -9.98 1.22
N PRO A 248 -17.78 -9.44 0.39
CA PRO A 248 -17.04 -8.24 0.70
C PRO A 248 -17.97 -7.09 1.11
N ALA A 249 -17.71 -6.50 2.28
CA ALA A 249 -18.57 -5.51 2.92
C ALA A 249 -17.79 -4.34 3.51
N LEU A 250 -18.46 -3.19 3.61
CA LEU A 250 -17.96 -2.03 4.32
C LEU A 250 -17.93 -2.32 5.82
N ASN A 251 -16.90 -1.83 6.50
CA ASN A 251 -16.81 -1.88 7.95
C ASN A 251 -18.03 -1.16 8.57
N PRO A 252 -18.82 -1.83 9.44
CA PRO A 252 -20.10 -1.30 9.90
C PRO A 252 -19.97 -0.08 10.84
N ARG A 253 -18.79 0.15 11.43
CA ARG A 253 -18.53 1.31 12.29
C ARG A 253 -17.98 2.51 11.53
N SER A 254 -17.06 2.28 10.59
CA SER A 254 -16.40 3.36 9.84
C SER A 254 -16.98 3.63 8.46
N GLY A 255 -17.84 2.74 7.95
CA GLY A 255 -18.39 2.82 6.59
C GLY A 255 -17.37 2.52 5.49
N LYS A 256 -16.15 2.10 5.82
CA LYS A 256 -15.03 1.94 4.87
C LYS A 256 -14.84 0.52 4.39
N TYR A 257 -14.45 0.37 3.13
CA TYR A 257 -13.95 -0.90 2.62
C TYR A 257 -12.50 -1.12 3.05
N ARG A 258 -12.23 -2.17 3.82
CA ARG A 258 -10.86 -2.65 4.11
C ARG A 258 -10.63 -3.90 3.32
N GLN A 259 -9.64 -3.91 2.43
CA GLN A 259 -9.37 -5.06 1.59
C GLN A 259 -8.59 -6.13 2.35
N VAL A 260 -7.67 -5.73 3.22
CA VAL A 260 -6.85 -6.65 4.01
C VAL A 260 -6.84 -6.19 5.45
N TYR A 261 -7.21 -7.04 6.40
CA TYR A 261 -7.18 -6.64 7.81
C TYR A 261 -7.06 -7.81 8.79
N VAL A 262 -6.67 -7.49 10.02
CA VAL A 262 -6.62 -8.42 11.14
C VAL A 262 -7.91 -8.32 11.95
N ASP A 263 -8.52 -9.47 12.21
CA ASP A 263 -9.69 -9.63 13.07
C ASP A 263 -9.54 -10.93 13.87
N ILE A 264 -8.53 -10.92 14.75
CA ILE A 264 -8.27 -11.99 15.71
C ILE A 264 -9.02 -11.62 16.98
N ALA A 265 -9.96 -12.46 17.39
CA ALA A 265 -10.61 -12.30 18.69
C ALA A 265 -9.52 -12.36 19.78
N GLU A 266 -9.34 -11.27 20.54
CA GLU A 266 -8.47 -11.29 21.72
C GLU A 266 -8.99 -12.39 22.66
N THR A 267 -8.22 -13.47 22.81
CA THR A 267 -8.42 -14.40 23.92
C THR A 267 -8.22 -13.63 25.22
N ALA A 268 -9.33 -13.43 25.94
CA ALA A 268 -9.36 -12.94 27.31
C ALA A 268 -8.56 -13.86 28.26
#